data_AF-A0A7S2PG21-F1
#
_entry.id   AF-A0A7S2PG21-F1
#
_cell.length_a   1.000
_cell.length_b   1.000
_cell.length_c   1.000
_cell.angle_alpha   90.00
_cell.angle_beta   90.00
_cell.angle_gamma   90.00
#
_symmetry.space_group_name_H-M   'P 1'
#
loop_
_entity.id
_entity.type
_entity.pdbx_description
1 polymer ?
#
loop_
_entity_poly.entity_id
_entity_poly.type
_entity_poly.pdbx_seq_one_letter_code
_entity_poly.pdbx_strand_id
1 'polypeptide(L)'
;YCSVECQRNHRPQHKKECKKRAAELRDEVLFKQPESSDLGDCPICFLPLPIDPRKSTLTGCCSKSICDGCDIANQAHEMNESLPHKCPFCRHPVPKSQEEVVMNIMKRVEANDPIAFHQMGHMCYEEGDYDGAFEYYKKAADLGDAVAHFELSVMYREGEGVEKD
;
A
#
# COMPACT_ATOMS: atom_id res chain seq x y z
N TYR A 1 20.25 -25.72 36.51
CA TYR A 1 20.73 -25.98 35.13
C TYR A 1 20.57 -27.47 34.83
N CYS A 2 19.85 -27.85 33.78
CA CYS A 2 19.70 -29.25 33.37
C CYS A 2 20.97 -29.71 32.64
N SER A 3 21.51 -30.88 33.02
CA SER A 3 22.70 -31.47 32.41
C SER A 3 22.42 -32.00 31.00
N VAL A 4 23.47 -32.24 30.20
CA VAL A 4 23.34 -32.85 28.86
C VAL A 4 22.64 -34.21 28.91
N GLU A 5 22.87 -34.97 29.99
CA GLU A 5 22.26 -36.27 30.22
C GLU A 5 20.77 -36.16 30.60
N CYS A 6 20.44 -35.19 31.45
CA CYS A 6 19.06 -34.77 31.73
C CYS A 6 18.32 -34.40 30.43
N GLN A 7 18.93 -33.59 29.56
CA GLN A 7 18.32 -33.22 28.28
C GLN A 7 18.10 -34.41 27.34
N ARG A 8 19.06 -35.36 27.27
CA ARG A 8 18.93 -36.57 26.44
C ARG A 8 17.81 -37.48 26.92
N ASN A 9 17.69 -37.69 28.22
CA ASN A 9 16.68 -38.57 28.82
C ASN A 9 15.25 -38.02 28.65
N HIS A 10 15.09 -36.69 28.71
CA HIS A 10 13.78 -36.04 28.53
C HIS A 10 13.45 -35.71 27.07
N ARG A 11 14.41 -35.77 26.13
CA ARG A 11 14.20 -35.50 24.70
C ARG A 11 13.05 -36.29 24.07
N PRO A 12 12.84 -37.60 24.36
CA PRO A 12 11.72 -38.35 23.81
C PRO A 12 10.36 -37.82 24.28
N GLN A 13 10.28 -37.35 25.53
CA GLN A 13 9.06 -36.81 26.14
C GLN A 13 8.64 -35.51 25.44
N HIS A 14 9.61 -34.68 25.05
CA HIS A 14 9.37 -33.40 24.36
C HIS A 14 9.40 -33.48 22.83
N LYS A 15 9.60 -34.67 22.24
CA LYS A 15 9.81 -34.81 20.79
C LYS A 15 8.63 -34.26 19.99
N LYS A 16 7.40 -34.42 20.50
CA LYS A 16 6.19 -33.92 19.86
C LYS A 16 6.11 -32.40 19.95
N GLU A 17 6.28 -31.82 21.14
CA GLU A 17 6.29 -30.35 21.32
C GLU A 17 7.43 -29.70 20.53
N CYS A 18 8.64 -30.28 20.52
CA CYS A 18 9.76 -29.75 19.75
C CYS A 18 9.47 -29.74 18.24
N LYS A 19 8.85 -30.79 17.70
CA LYS A 19 8.45 -30.81 16.28
C LYS A 19 7.37 -29.78 15.99
N LYS A 20 6.38 -29.63 16.88
CA LYS A 20 5.34 -28.61 16.76
C LYS A 20 5.96 -27.21 16.78
N ARG A 21 6.83 -26.90 17.75
CA ARG A 21 7.51 -25.61 17.84
C ARG A 21 8.42 -25.35 16.64
N ALA A 22 9.09 -26.37 16.10
CA ALA A 22 9.91 -26.22 14.90
C ALA A 22 9.05 -25.88 13.66
N ALA A 23 7.86 -26.46 13.54
CA ALA A 23 6.91 -26.11 12.48
C ALA A 23 6.38 -24.68 12.67
N GLU A 24 5.98 -24.31 13.89
CA GLU A 24 5.55 -22.93 14.22
C GLU A 24 6.65 -21.91 13.90
N LEU A 25 7.90 -22.16 14.30
CA LEU A 25 9.03 -21.27 14.00
C LEU A 25 9.29 -21.17 12.49
N ARG A 26 9.15 -22.27 11.75
CA ARG A 26 9.27 -22.25 10.29
C ARG A 26 8.17 -21.38 9.67
N ASP A 27 6.94 -21.54 10.12
CA ASP A 27 5.81 -20.77 9.63
C ASP A 27 5.93 -19.29 10.03
N GLU A 28 6.34 -19.00 11.26
CA GLU A 28 6.67 -17.63 11.71
C GLU A 28 7.70 -16.99 10.78
N VAL A 29 8.78 -17.69 10.42
CA VAL A 29 9.79 -17.14 9.49
C VAL A 29 9.23 -16.93 8.08
N LEU A 30 8.37 -17.83 7.60
CA LEU A 30 7.79 -17.74 6.26
C LEU A 30 6.72 -16.66 6.12
N PHE A 31 5.94 -16.41 7.18
CA PHE A 31 4.79 -15.50 7.17
C PHE A 31 5.02 -14.21 7.95
N LYS A 32 6.17 -14.04 8.63
CA LYS A 32 6.55 -12.76 9.22
C LYS A 32 6.67 -11.75 8.09
N GLN A 33 5.89 -10.67 8.20
CA GLN A 33 6.03 -9.56 7.28
C GLN A 33 7.44 -8.95 7.39
N PRO A 34 8.02 -8.49 6.27
CA PRO A 34 9.32 -7.86 6.29
C PRO A 34 9.29 -6.64 7.22
N GLU A 35 10.43 -6.30 7.81
CA GLU A 35 10.54 -5.17 8.74
C GLU A 35 10.29 -3.82 8.04
N SER A 36 10.34 -3.80 6.70
CA SER A 36 10.01 -2.65 5.86
C SER A 36 9.40 -3.13 4.54
N SER A 37 8.54 -2.29 3.96
CA SER A 37 8.01 -2.43 2.60
C SER A 37 8.55 -1.29 1.73
N ASP A 38 8.73 -1.52 0.43
CA ASP A 38 9.02 -0.45 -0.54
C ASP A 38 7.88 0.57 -0.65
N LEU A 39 6.67 0.15 -0.29
CA LEU A 39 5.50 1.03 -0.15
C LEU A 39 5.57 1.92 1.11
N GLY A 40 6.52 1.67 2.01
CA GLY A 40 6.69 2.37 3.28
C GLY A 40 5.78 1.85 4.39
N ASP A 41 5.64 2.65 5.45
CA ASP A 41 4.84 2.32 6.62
C ASP A 41 3.48 3.02 6.59
N CYS A 42 2.47 2.37 7.16
CA CYS A 42 1.17 2.99 7.36
C CYS A 42 1.33 4.21 8.29
N PRO A 43 0.89 5.41 7.90
CA PRO A 43 1.13 6.63 8.67
C PRO A 43 0.29 6.72 9.97
N ILE A 44 -0.60 5.74 10.22
CA ILE A 44 -1.45 5.69 11.41
C ILE A 44 -0.89 4.71 12.45
N CYS A 45 -0.59 3.47 12.05
CA CYS A 45 -0.09 2.45 12.97
C CYS A 45 1.43 2.24 12.93
N PHE A 46 2.13 2.87 11.99
CA PHE A 46 3.58 2.74 11.77
C PHE A 46 4.04 1.29 11.53
N LEU A 47 3.14 0.42 11.07
CA LEU A 47 3.47 -0.91 10.59
C LEU A 47 3.74 -0.86 9.08
N PRO A 48 4.64 -1.70 8.55
CA PRO A 48 4.88 -1.79 7.11
C PRO A 48 3.58 -1.98 6.33
N LEU A 49 3.41 -1.22 5.25
CA LEU A 49 2.27 -1.41 4.36
C LEU A 49 2.34 -2.81 3.72
N PRO A 50 1.21 -3.53 3.62
CA PRO A 50 1.19 -4.84 2.98
C PRO A 50 1.74 -4.82 1.56
N ILE A 51 2.55 -5.83 1.22
CA ILE A 51 3.07 -6.03 -0.15
C ILE A 51 1.92 -6.20 -1.16
N ASP A 52 0.79 -6.80 -0.73
CA ASP A 52 -0.42 -6.87 -1.56
C ASP A 52 -1.10 -5.49 -1.59
N PRO A 53 -1.09 -4.77 -2.73
CA PRO A 53 -1.62 -3.42 -2.81
C PRO A 53 -3.13 -3.35 -2.52
N ARG A 54 -3.84 -4.48 -2.65
CA ARG A 54 -5.28 -4.58 -2.33
C ARG A 54 -5.58 -4.55 -0.84
N LYS A 55 -4.55 -4.54 0.01
CA LYS A 55 -4.67 -4.45 1.48
C LYS A 55 -4.31 -3.06 2.02
N SER A 56 -4.20 -2.09 1.12
CA SER A 56 -3.99 -0.70 1.44
C SER A 56 -4.97 0.15 0.67
N THR A 57 -5.39 1.25 1.28
CA THR A 57 -6.29 2.22 0.68
C THR A 57 -5.55 3.54 0.49
N LEU A 58 -5.62 4.09 -0.73
CA LEU A 58 -5.10 5.41 -1.10
C LEU A 58 -6.27 6.35 -1.37
N THR A 59 -6.27 7.52 -0.72
CA THR A 59 -7.29 8.56 -0.94
C THR A 59 -6.67 9.83 -1.53
N GLY A 60 -7.29 10.36 -2.60
CA GLY A 60 -6.77 11.52 -3.35
C GLY A 60 -6.71 12.83 -2.57
N CYS A 61 -7.37 12.92 -1.41
CA CYS A 61 -7.36 14.13 -0.57
C CYS A 61 -6.01 14.43 0.10
N CYS A 62 -5.15 13.42 0.31
CA CYS A 62 -3.87 13.60 0.99
C CYS A 62 -2.71 12.79 0.38
N SER A 63 -2.97 12.00 -0.67
CA SER A 63 -1.96 11.16 -1.31
C SER A 63 -1.27 10.18 -0.34
N LYS A 64 -2.00 9.71 0.70
CA LYS A 64 -1.47 8.73 1.67
C LYS A 64 -2.13 7.38 1.51
N SER A 65 -1.29 6.37 1.38
CA SER A 65 -1.65 4.97 1.51
C SER A 65 -1.72 4.59 2.98
N ILE A 66 -2.81 3.94 3.37
CA ILE A 66 -3.10 3.51 4.74
C ILE A 66 -3.44 2.02 4.67
N CYS A 67 -3.00 1.21 5.63
CA CYS A 67 -3.40 -0.20 5.65
C CYS A 67 -4.90 -0.34 5.94
N ASP A 68 -5.55 -1.34 5.33
CA ASP A 68 -7.00 -1.54 5.49
C ASP A 68 -7.40 -1.78 6.94
N GLY A 69 -6.50 -2.31 7.77
CA GLY A 69 -6.75 -2.46 9.21
C GLY A 69 -7.03 -1.12 9.89
N CYS A 70 -6.29 -0.07 9.55
CA CYS A 70 -6.53 1.27 10.08
C CYS A 70 -7.77 1.93 9.47
N ASP A 71 -8.06 1.68 8.19
CA ASP A 71 -9.27 2.19 7.55
C ASP A 71 -10.54 1.56 8.13
N ILE A 72 -10.57 0.23 8.27
CA ILE A 72 -11.68 -0.52 8.89
C ILE A 72 -11.87 -0.11 10.35
N ALA A 73 -10.79 0.08 11.11
CA ALA A 73 -10.88 0.56 12.49
C ALA A 73 -11.52 1.96 12.56
N ASN A 74 -11.19 2.84 11.61
CA ASN A 74 -11.82 4.16 11.51
C ASN A 74 -13.31 4.05 11.17
N GLN A 75 -13.66 3.24 10.17
CA GLN A 75 -15.07 3.01 9.80
C GLN A 75 -15.87 2.43 10.98
N ALA A 76 -15.33 1.47 11.72
CA ALA A 76 -15.98 0.88 12.88
C ALA A 76 -16.24 1.91 13.99
N HIS A 77 -15.28 2.79 14.26
CA HIS A 77 -15.47 3.90 15.20
C HIS A 77 -16.56 4.86 14.71
N GLU A 78 -16.52 5.25 13.44
CA GLU A 78 -17.53 6.15 12.86
C GLU A 78 -18.93 5.55 12.90
N MET A 79 -19.08 4.26 12.65
CA MET A 79 -20.36 3.55 12.78
C MET A 79 -20.86 3.55 14.23
N ASN A 80 -20.00 3.25 15.20
CA ASN A 80 -20.37 3.22 16.63
C ASN A 80 -20.84 4.59 17.13
N GLU A 81 -20.20 5.66 16.67
CA GLU A 81 -20.50 7.05 17.04
C GLU A 81 -21.51 7.72 16.10
N SER A 82 -22.03 7.00 15.10
CA SER A 82 -22.92 7.54 14.05
C SER A 82 -22.36 8.79 13.33
N LEU A 83 -21.05 8.80 13.08
CA LEU A 83 -20.32 9.86 12.40
C LEU A 83 -20.24 9.60 10.88
N PRO A 84 -20.14 10.65 10.05
CA PRO A 84 -19.90 10.48 8.62
C PRO A 84 -18.49 9.95 8.35
N HIS A 85 -18.35 9.09 7.33
CA HIS A 85 -17.06 8.54 6.92
C HIS A 85 -16.11 9.63 6.41
N LYS A 86 -14.89 9.65 6.94
CA LYS A 86 -13.83 10.59 6.58
C LYS A 86 -12.53 9.84 6.33
N CYS A 87 -11.63 10.44 5.54
CA CYS A 87 -10.27 9.92 5.36
C CYS A 87 -9.61 9.68 6.74
N PRO A 88 -9.13 8.47 7.03
CA PRO A 88 -8.56 8.14 8.35
C PRO A 88 -7.34 8.99 8.72
N PHE A 89 -6.58 9.47 7.73
CA PHE A 89 -5.37 10.25 7.93
C PHE A 89 -5.65 11.75 8.06
N CYS A 90 -6.14 12.41 7.02
CA CYS A 90 -6.32 13.87 7.02
C CYS A 90 -7.72 14.34 7.46
N ARG A 91 -8.64 13.40 7.76
CA ARG A 91 -10.03 13.67 8.18
C ARG A 91 -10.87 14.45 7.17
N HIS A 92 -10.41 14.55 5.91
CA HIS A 92 -11.21 15.12 4.84
C HIS A 92 -12.46 14.27 4.59
N PRO A 93 -13.63 14.86 4.33
CA PRO A 93 -14.82 14.10 3.96
C PRO A 93 -14.58 13.23 2.74
N VAL A 94 -15.20 12.05 2.72
CA VAL A 94 -15.12 11.15 1.56
C VAL A 94 -15.84 11.83 0.38
N PRO A 95 -15.21 11.88 -0.81
CA PRO A 95 -15.84 12.48 -1.98
C PRO A 95 -17.09 11.69 -2.38
N LYS A 96 -18.13 12.40 -2.81
CA LYS A 96 -19.44 11.82 -3.18
C LYS A 96 -19.60 11.60 -4.68
N SER A 97 -18.69 12.14 -5.48
CA SER A 97 -18.71 12.03 -6.93
C SER A 97 -17.30 11.95 -7.50
N GLN A 98 -17.19 11.50 -8.75
CA GLN A 98 -15.91 11.42 -9.45
C GLN A 98 -15.27 12.81 -9.61
N GLU A 99 -16.07 13.86 -9.81
CA GLU A 99 -15.59 15.23 -9.91
C GLU A 99 -14.93 15.69 -8.61
N GLU A 100 -15.52 15.35 -7.45
CA GLU A 100 -14.90 15.65 -6.15
C GLU A 100 -13.60 14.87 -5.94
N VAL A 101 -13.52 13.62 -6.42
CA VAL A 101 -12.28 12.82 -6.41
C VAL A 101 -11.20 13.54 -7.21
N VAL A 102 -11.50 13.90 -8.46
CA VAL A 102 -10.56 14.60 -9.36
C VAL A 102 -10.15 15.95 -8.79
N MET A 103 -11.08 16.74 -8.25
CA MET A 103 -10.75 18.02 -7.59
C MET A 103 -9.79 17.84 -6.41
N ASN A 104 -9.97 16.79 -5.62
CA ASN A 104 -9.09 16.51 -4.49
C ASN A 104 -7.67 16.12 -4.97
N ILE A 105 -7.58 15.30 -6.01
CA ILE A 105 -6.30 14.91 -6.63
C ILE A 105 -5.63 16.12 -7.28
N MET A 106 -6.37 16.98 -7.98
CA MET A 106 -5.84 18.19 -8.62
C MET A 106 -5.22 19.17 -7.62
N LYS A 107 -5.79 19.32 -6.42
CA LYS A 107 -5.14 20.10 -5.35
C LYS A 107 -3.77 19.53 -4.95
N ARG A 108 -3.59 18.21 -5.04
CA ARG A 108 -2.31 17.55 -4.77
C ARG A 108 -1.34 17.66 -5.94
N VAL A 109 -1.86 17.61 -7.17
CA VAL A 109 -1.10 17.94 -8.39
C VAL A 109 -0.54 19.37 -8.35
N GLU A 110 -1.36 20.35 -7.96
CA GLU A 110 -0.93 21.75 -7.75
C GLU A 110 0.15 21.87 -6.67
N ALA A 111 0.13 20.98 -5.67
CA ALA A 111 1.15 20.86 -4.64
C ALA A 111 2.38 20.04 -5.08
N ASN A 112 2.47 19.67 -6.36
CA ASN A 112 3.56 18.90 -6.95
C ASN A 112 3.79 17.54 -6.27
N ASP A 113 2.70 16.86 -5.91
CA ASP A 113 2.70 15.55 -5.27
C ASP A 113 2.86 14.41 -6.31
N PRO A 114 3.90 13.55 -6.22
CA PRO A 114 4.16 12.50 -7.21
C PRO A 114 3.02 11.49 -7.33
N ILE A 115 2.44 11.08 -6.20
CA ILE A 115 1.35 10.11 -6.17
C ILE A 115 0.11 10.69 -6.88
N ALA A 116 -0.15 11.99 -6.69
CA ALA A 116 -1.28 12.64 -7.36
C ALA A 116 -1.10 12.72 -8.88
N PHE A 117 0.11 13.01 -9.36
CA PHE A 117 0.41 12.94 -10.79
C PHE A 117 0.19 11.53 -11.34
N HIS A 118 0.67 10.50 -10.64
CA HIS A 118 0.41 9.10 -11.00
C HIS A 118 -1.10 8.80 -11.04
N GLN A 119 -1.87 9.20 -10.03
CA GLN A 119 -3.32 9.01 -10.03
C GLN A 119 -4.02 9.67 -11.23
N MET A 120 -3.60 10.88 -11.62
CA MET A 120 -4.10 11.53 -12.83
C MET A 120 -3.68 10.79 -14.10
N GLY A 121 -2.43 10.31 -14.18
CA GLY A 121 -1.96 9.50 -15.30
C GLY A 121 -2.80 8.23 -15.49
N HIS A 122 -3.13 7.54 -14.40
CA HIS A 122 -3.99 6.36 -14.44
C HIS A 122 -5.42 6.71 -14.89
N MET A 123 -5.98 7.83 -14.45
CA MET A 123 -7.30 8.27 -14.92
C MET A 123 -7.30 8.58 -16.42
N CYS A 124 -6.31 9.33 -16.92
CA CYS A 124 -6.17 9.60 -18.35
C CYS A 124 -6.00 8.30 -19.16
N TYR A 125 -5.20 7.35 -18.66
CA TYR A 125 -4.96 6.07 -19.33
C TYR A 125 -6.25 5.25 -19.49
N GLU A 126 -7.04 5.12 -18.42
CA GLU A 126 -8.33 4.42 -18.45
C GLU A 126 -9.37 5.11 -19.37
N GLU A 127 -9.28 6.43 -19.51
CA GLU A 127 -10.09 7.21 -20.46
C GLU A 127 -9.60 7.09 -21.92
N GLY A 128 -8.44 6.46 -22.15
CA GLY A 128 -7.81 6.33 -23.46
C GLY A 128 -7.04 7.57 -23.92
N ASP A 129 -6.85 8.56 -23.04
CA ASP A 129 -5.97 9.72 -23.27
C ASP A 129 -4.53 9.35 -22.93
N TYR A 130 -3.89 8.61 -23.83
CA TYR A 130 -2.52 8.15 -23.63
C TYR A 130 -1.49 9.28 -23.63
N ASP A 131 -1.70 10.36 -24.39
CA ASP A 131 -0.80 11.51 -24.39
C ASP A 131 -0.83 12.22 -23.02
N GLY A 132 -2.04 12.43 -22.48
CA GLY A 132 -2.22 12.97 -21.12
C GLY A 132 -1.64 12.05 -20.05
N ALA A 133 -1.88 10.74 -20.15
CA ALA A 133 -1.33 9.75 -19.24
C ALA A 133 0.20 9.78 -19.21
N PHE A 134 0.84 9.83 -20.39
CA PHE A 134 2.29 9.87 -20.52
C PHE A 134 2.88 11.09 -19.80
N GLU A 135 2.32 12.28 -20.04
CA GLU A 135 2.79 13.52 -19.42
C GLU A 135 2.65 13.51 -17.89
N TYR A 136 1.57 12.92 -17.37
CA TYR A 136 1.36 12.78 -15.94
C TYR A 136 2.32 11.77 -15.31
N TYR A 137 2.47 10.58 -15.91
CA TYR A 137 3.41 9.58 -15.41
C TYR A 137 4.85 10.05 -15.49
N LYS A 138 5.23 10.77 -16.55
CA LYS A 138 6.56 11.38 -16.68
C LYS A 138 6.85 12.33 -15.52
N LYS A 139 5.94 13.23 -15.18
CA LYS A 139 6.10 14.13 -14.03
C LYS A 139 6.19 13.38 -12.71
N ALA A 140 5.37 12.35 -12.51
CA ALA A 140 5.43 11.52 -11.30
C ALA A 140 6.78 10.79 -11.18
N ALA A 141 7.27 10.22 -12.29
CA ALA A 141 8.55 9.53 -12.38
C ALA A 141 9.74 10.49 -12.15
N ASP A 142 9.72 11.70 -12.72
CA ASP A 142 10.73 12.74 -12.49
C ASP A 142 10.81 13.14 -11.00
N LEU A 143 9.72 12.96 -10.24
CA LEU A 143 9.64 13.17 -8.79
C LEU A 143 9.96 11.91 -7.96
N GLY A 144 10.34 10.81 -8.60
CA GLY A 144 10.79 9.58 -7.96
C GLY A 144 9.69 8.55 -7.69
N ASP A 145 8.50 8.68 -8.29
CA ASP A 145 7.46 7.64 -8.19
C ASP A 145 7.88 6.40 -8.99
N ALA A 146 8.20 5.31 -8.27
CA ALA A 146 8.65 4.06 -8.88
C ALA A 146 7.54 3.35 -9.68
N VAL A 147 6.27 3.52 -9.31
CA VAL A 147 5.15 2.93 -10.05
C VAL A 147 4.95 3.68 -11.36
N ALA A 148 5.05 5.00 -11.35
CA ALA A 148 4.99 5.79 -12.58
C ALA A 148 6.13 5.45 -13.57
N HIS A 149 7.33 5.13 -13.07
CA HIS A 149 8.39 4.59 -13.93
C HIS A 149 8.01 3.26 -14.58
N PHE A 150 7.35 2.37 -13.84
CA PHE A 150 6.84 1.11 -14.37
C PHE A 150 5.75 1.36 -15.43
N GLU A 151 4.79 2.25 -15.17
CA GLU A 151 3.73 2.59 -16.12
C GLU A 151 4.30 3.20 -17.42
N LEU A 152 5.26 4.11 -17.32
CA LEU A 152 5.96 4.62 -18.51
C LEU A 152 6.64 3.50 -19.30
N SER A 153 7.26 2.54 -18.62
CA SER A 153 7.89 1.39 -19.28
C SER A 153 6.87 0.54 -20.04
N VAL A 154 5.66 0.41 -19.51
CA VAL A 154 4.53 -0.24 -20.21
C VAL A 154 4.12 0.59 -21.44
N MET A 155 3.98 1.90 -21.30
CA MET A 155 3.60 2.78 -22.41
C MET A 155 4.62 2.76 -23.55
N TYR A 156 5.92 2.79 -23.25
CA TYR A 156 6.97 2.60 -24.26
C TYR A 156 6.88 1.23 -24.91
N ARG A 157 6.66 0.16 -24.13
CA ARG A 157 6.54 -1.19 -24.69
C ARG A 157 5.35 -1.33 -25.63
N GLU A 158 4.23 -0.69 -25.34
CA GLU A 158 3.00 -0.79 -26.14
C GLU A 158 2.92 0.27 -27.26
N GLY A 159 3.67 1.37 -27.15
CA GLY A 159 3.60 2.52 -28.07
C GLY A 159 2.38 3.41 -27.82
N GLU A 160 1.95 3.52 -26.57
CA GLU A 160 0.78 4.29 -26.14
C GLU A 160 1.22 5.69 -25.73
N GLY A 161 0.81 6.72 -26.47
CA GLY A 161 1.21 8.12 -26.19
C GLY A 161 2.69 8.42 -26.43
N VAL A 162 3.47 7.44 -26.90
CA VAL A 162 4.90 7.56 -27.17
C VAL A 162 5.34 6.58 -28.26
N GLU A 163 6.45 6.88 -28.94
CA GLU A 163 7.07 5.92 -29.86
C GLU A 163 7.55 4.68 -29.08
N LYS A 164 7.35 3.51 -29.68
CA LYS A 164 7.72 2.23 -29.08
C LYS A 164 9.24 2.09 -29.00
N ASP A 165 9.76 1.78 -27.81
CA ASP A 165 11.18 1.55 -27.50
C ASP A 165 11.33 0.34 -26.55
#